data_AF-A0A1M6VCM3-F1
#
_entry.id   AF-A0A1M6VCM3-F1
#
_cell.length_a   1.000
_cell.length_b   1.000
_cell.length_c   1.000
_cell.angle_alpha   90.00
_cell.angle_beta   90.00
_cell.angle_gamma   90.00
#
_symmetry.space_group_name_H-M   'P 1'
#
loop_
_entity.id
_entity.type
_entity.pdbx_description
1 polymer ?
#
loop_
_entity_poly.entity_id
_entity_poly.type
_entity_poly.pdbx_seq_one_letter_code
_entity_poly.pdbx_strand_id
1 'polypeptide(L)'
;MNTMPLPPVLRCLSRAWWLVLCLWLAGCALDEQRDEARYIAVADEIRQHYERILPDLPADDRRHYAQRLYRLTGEARYLPPNRDYADRLLDELKEELPGLARPEIIAARAEAAVTDYPERTDKQRRRKRMLADWREIAYAKGLAFRMTQASYLGLLNETDLPGYRRALRYLEGIDFRAFVTDPEVMEVYAAQVANLAYYLHELEVADLREASIEAFRRHYPPERDASLSRASYRNKIYGMTHFVIAASGYYQWPVPPDEFDWILDYFAGHLERILVETKEDIYTEVGISFLLAGRERDPAVGRLRDALLAAYDAEARMVPAEDGGLDPAYGEHRNVLAIMLLDWPDRLYPGPDLGASP
;
A
#
# COMPACT_ATOMS: atom_id res chain seq x y z
N MET A 1 57.02 3.18 32.65
CA MET A 1 57.16 4.26 31.65
C MET A 1 56.06 5.28 31.92
N ASN A 2 56.44 6.44 32.44
CA ASN A 2 55.52 7.50 32.85
C ASN A 2 54.93 8.22 31.63
N THR A 3 53.61 8.24 31.54
CA THR A 3 52.84 9.03 30.58
C THR A 3 53.01 10.52 30.87
N MET A 4 53.65 11.27 29.99
CA MET A 4 53.70 12.73 30.07
C MET A 4 52.29 13.33 29.89
N PRO A 5 51.91 14.36 30.65
CA PRO A 5 50.65 15.07 30.44
C PRO A 5 50.74 15.95 29.17
N LEU A 6 49.72 15.88 28.33
CA LEU A 6 49.56 16.75 27.16
C LEU A 6 49.61 18.24 27.54
N PRO A 7 50.21 19.11 26.70
CA PRO A 7 50.31 20.55 26.94
C PRO A 7 48.94 21.21 27.19
N PRO A 8 48.85 22.25 28.03
CA PRO A 8 47.60 22.92 28.39
C PRO A 8 46.84 23.52 27.19
N VAL A 9 47.56 23.89 26.12
CA VAL A 9 46.98 24.45 24.88
C VAL A 9 46.16 23.40 24.11
N LEU A 10 46.59 22.12 24.12
CA LEU A 10 45.85 21.02 23.49
C LEU A 10 44.58 20.63 24.26
N ARG A 11 44.52 20.90 25.57
CA ARG A 11 43.33 20.64 26.42
C ARG A 11 42.21 21.67 26.23
N CYS A 12 42.55 22.93 25.91
CA CYS A 12 41.55 23.95 25.59
C CYS A 12 40.99 23.77 24.18
N LEU A 13 41.83 23.40 23.21
CA LEU A 13 41.38 23.06 21.86
C LEU A 13 40.42 21.87 21.89
N SER A 14 40.76 20.77 22.56
CA SER A 14 39.85 19.60 22.62
C SER A 14 38.49 19.95 23.25
N ARG A 15 38.43 20.76 24.31
CA ARG A 15 37.17 21.21 24.93
C ARG A 15 36.34 22.12 24.01
N ALA A 16 36.98 23.00 23.25
CA ALA A 16 36.29 23.83 22.26
C ALA A 16 35.73 23.00 21.11
N TRP A 17 36.46 21.98 20.65
CA TRP A 17 35.98 21.02 19.64
C TRP A 17 34.82 20.17 20.16
N TRP A 18 34.86 19.71 21.41
CA TRP A 18 33.71 19.03 22.05
C TRP A 18 32.50 19.93 22.20
N LEU A 19 32.67 21.21 22.56
CA LEU A 19 31.57 22.18 22.64
C LEU A 19 30.97 22.48 21.26
N VAL A 20 31.79 22.65 20.22
CA VAL A 20 31.31 22.84 18.84
C VAL A 20 30.58 21.59 18.34
N LEU A 21 31.10 20.40 18.61
CA LEU A 21 30.44 19.14 18.28
C LEU A 21 29.09 18.99 19.02
N CYS A 22 29.04 19.29 20.31
CA CYS A 22 27.79 19.26 21.08
C CYS A 22 26.77 20.29 20.59
N LEU A 23 27.20 21.50 20.22
CA LEU A 23 26.33 22.53 19.67
C LEU A 23 25.81 22.14 18.27
N TRP A 24 26.64 21.49 17.46
CA TRP A 24 26.24 21.02 16.13
C TRP A 24 25.25 19.85 16.23
N LEU A 25 25.52 18.87 17.10
CA LEU A 25 24.60 17.76 17.38
C LEU A 25 23.27 18.24 18.00
N ALA A 26 23.30 19.24 18.88
CA ALA A 26 22.10 19.86 19.43
C ALA A 26 21.29 20.61 18.36
N GLY A 27 21.95 21.24 17.39
CA GLY A 27 21.29 21.87 16.25
C GLY A 27 20.55 20.86 15.38
N CYS A 28 21.21 19.76 14.99
CA CYS A 28 20.58 18.71 14.16
C CYS A 28 19.38 18.05 14.85
N ALA A 29 19.47 17.77 16.15
CA ALA A 29 18.35 17.19 16.90
C ALA A 29 17.15 18.14 17.01
N LEU A 30 17.38 19.45 17.10
CA LEU A 30 16.32 20.45 17.13
C LEU A 30 15.62 20.61 15.77
N ASP A 31 16.37 20.54 14.67
CA ASP A 31 15.81 20.59 13.32
C ASP A 31 14.96 19.34 13.04
N GLU A 32 15.44 18.14 13.37
CA GLU A 32 14.69 16.89 13.23
C GLU A 32 13.38 16.89 14.04
N GLN A 33 13.43 17.37 15.30
CA GLN A 33 12.23 17.52 16.12
C GLN A 33 11.22 18.52 15.54
N ARG A 34 11.71 19.59 14.93
CA ARG A 34 10.86 20.62 14.32
C ARG A 34 10.19 20.11 13.05
N ASP A 35 10.91 19.35 12.23
CA ASP A 35 10.38 18.75 11.02
C ASP A 35 9.33 17.68 11.37
N GLU A 36 9.60 16.83 12.36
CA GLU A 36 8.63 15.83 12.83
C GLU A 36 7.33 16.49 13.35
N ALA A 37 7.44 17.54 14.16
CA ALA A 37 6.27 18.29 14.62
C ALA A 37 5.46 18.90 13.46
N ARG A 38 6.12 19.29 12.38
CA ARG A 38 5.46 19.83 11.18
C ARG A 38 4.76 18.73 10.38
N TYR A 39 5.37 17.55 10.24
CA TYR A 39 4.74 16.40 9.59
C TYR A 39 3.45 16.00 10.32
N ILE A 40 3.53 15.83 11.64
CA ILE A 40 2.37 15.47 12.48
C ILE A 40 1.27 16.53 12.39
N ALA A 41 1.60 17.82 12.44
CA ALA A 41 0.59 18.88 12.32
C ALA A 41 -0.19 18.83 11.01
N VAL A 42 0.48 18.56 9.88
CA VAL A 42 -0.19 18.43 8.58
C VAL A 42 -1.00 17.13 8.49
N ALA A 43 -0.48 16.01 9.02
CA ALA A 43 -1.23 14.77 9.12
C ALA A 43 -2.54 14.98 9.92
N ASP A 44 -2.48 15.74 11.02
CA ASP A 44 -3.62 16.09 11.84
C ASP A 44 -4.65 16.94 11.11
N GLU A 45 -4.23 17.93 10.33
CA GLU A 45 -5.13 18.77 9.53
C GLU A 45 -5.88 17.95 8.48
N ILE A 46 -5.17 17.07 7.75
CA ILE A 46 -5.76 16.17 6.76
C ILE A 46 -6.73 15.18 7.45
N ARG A 47 -6.29 14.57 8.56
CA ARG A 47 -7.12 13.64 9.36
C ARG A 47 -8.40 14.31 9.84
N GLN A 48 -8.31 15.50 10.42
CA GLN A 48 -9.49 16.25 10.88
C GLN A 48 -10.43 16.62 9.73
N HIS A 49 -9.87 17.01 8.58
CA HIS A 49 -10.68 17.28 7.39
C HIS A 49 -11.49 16.04 6.98
N TYR A 50 -10.81 14.89 6.82
CA TYR A 50 -11.43 13.64 6.39
C TYR A 50 -12.38 13.06 7.43
N GLU A 51 -12.06 13.12 8.72
CA GLU A 51 -12.96 12.68 9.80
C GLU A 51 -14.27 13.48 9.82
N ARG A 52 -14.22 14.79 9.54
CA ARG A 52 -15.41 15.65 9.48
C ARG A 52 -16.34 15.28 8.33
N ILE A 53 -15.79 14.96 7.16
CA ILE A 53 -16.58 14.63 5.96
C ILE A 53 -16.85 13.13 5.80
N LEU A 54 -16.26 12.30 6.67
CA LEU A 54 -16.33 10.84 6.57
C LEU A 54 -17.77 10.34 6.35
N PRO A 55 -18.82 10.82 7.07
CA PRO A 55 -20.19 10.36 6.85
C PRO A 55 -20.71 10.55 5.41
N ASP A 56 -20.26 11.61 4.74
CA ASP A 56 -20.70 12.04 3.41
C ASP A 56 -19.95 11.32 2.27
N LEU A 57 -18.83 10.66 2.59
CA LEU A 57 -18.07 9.88 1.60
C LEU A 57 -18.82 8.62 1.16
N PRO A 58 -18.60 8.14 -0.07
CA PRO A 58 -19.07 6.82 -0.52
C PRO A 58 -18.70 5.71 0.47
N ALA A 59 -19.55 4.69 0.57
CA ALA A 59 -19.38 3.62 1.57
C ALA A 59 -18.02 2.90 1.48
N ASP A 60 -17.50 2.71 0.26
CA ASP A 60 -16.19 2.09 0.06
C ASP A 60 -15.03 2.99 0.51
N ASP A 61 -15.11 4.30 0.24
CA ASP A 61 -14.11 5.27 0.69
C ASP A 61 -14.11 5.39 2.22
N ARG A 62 -15.30 5.39 2.86
CA ARG A 62 -15.42 5.36 4.32
C ARG A 62 -14.74 4.14 4.94
N ARG A 63 -15.03 2.96 4.38
CA ARG A 63 -14.43 1.71 4.85
C ARG A 63 -12.93 1.72 4.63
N HIS A 64 -12.46 2.17 3.47
CA HIS A 64 -11.05 2.20 3.13
C HIS A 64 -10.26 3.13 4.06
N TYR A 65 -10.77 4.33 4.31
CA TYR A 65 -10.21 5.26 5.29
C TYR A 65 -10.17 4.63 6.68
N ALA A 66 -11.31 4.14 7.17
CA ALA A 66 -11.42 3.59 8.51
C ALA A 66 -10.54 2.34 8.72
N GLN A 67 -10.45 1.45 7.74
CA GLN A 67 -9.61 0.25 7.83
C GLN A 67 -8.13 0.61 7.98
N ARG A 68 -7.64 1.58 7.21
CA ARG A 68 -6.24 2.03 7.31
C ARG A 68 -5.96 2.69 8.64
N LEU A 69 -6.82 3.64 9.06
CA LEU A 69 -6.65 4.31 10.34
C LEU A 69 -6.74 3.32 11.51
N TYR A 70 -7.62 2.32 11.46
CA TYR A 70 -7.64 1.24 12.46
C TYR A 70 -6.30 0.51 12.52
N ARG A 71 -5.71 0.16 11.37
CA ARG A 71 -4.42 -0.54 11.31
C ARG A 71 -3.25 0.30 11.83
N LEU A 72 -3.38 1.63 11.81
CA LEU A 72 -2.38 2.53 12.39
C LEU A 72 -2.59 2.77 13.88
N THR A 73 -3.83 2.93 14.34
CA THR A 73 -4.10 3.43 15.70
C THR A 73 -4.71 2.40 16.64
N GLY A 74 -5.33 1.35 16.11
CA GLY A 74 -6.10 0.36 16.86
C GLY A 74 -7.40 0.92 17.46
N GLU A 75 -7.80 2.14 17.09
CA GLU A 75 -8.91 2.83 17.75
C GLU A 75 -10.29 2.28 17.33
N ALA A 76 -11.13 2.01 18.34
CA ALA A 76 -12.45 1.45 18.14
C ALA A 76 -13.41 2.34 17.31
N ARG A 77 -13.16 3.65 17.22
CA ARG A 77 -13.98 4.58 16.42
C ARG A 77 -13.97 4.26 14.93
N TYR A 78 -12.96 3.53 14.44
CA TYR A 78 -12.86 3.11 13.05
C TYR A 78 -13.53 1.75 12.78
N LEU A 79 -14.08 1.07 13.79
CA LEU A 79 -14.76 -0.22 13.61
C LEU A 79 -16.09 -0.15 12.85
N PRO A 80 -16.98 0.87 13.03
CA PRO A 80 -18.31 0.82 12.41
C PRO A 80 -18.31 0.67 10.88
N PRO A 81 -17.53 1.47 10.10
CA PRO A 81 -17.48 1.27 8.64
C PRO A 81 -16.93 -0.11 8.22
N ASN A 82 -16.07 -0.72 9.03
CA ASN A 82 -15.57 -2.07 8.79
C ASN A 82 -16.64 -3.13 9.04
N ARG A 83 -17.49 -2.96 10.07
CA ARG A 83 -18.65 -3.84 10.34
C ARG A 83 -19.69 -3.75 9.24
N ASP A 84 -20.06 -2.55 8.82
CA ASP A 84 -21.01 -2.34 7.72
C ASP A 84 -20.51 -2.99 6.41
N TYR A 85 -19.20 -3.00 6.19
CA TYR A 85 -18.59 -3.70 5.06
C TYR A 85 -18.57 -5.22 5.25
N ALA A 86 -18.25 -5.71 6.45
CA ALA A 86 -18.28 -7.14 6.78
C ALA A 86 -19.64 -7.77 6.49
N ASP A 87 -20.72 -7.11 6.91
CA ASP A 87 -22.09 -7.60 6.70
C ASP A 87 -22.40 -7.73 5.20
N ARG A 88 -22.13 -6.68 4.41
CA ARG A 88 -22.30 -6.71 2.94
C ARG A 88 -21.43 -7.77 2.27
N LEU A 89 -20.18 -7.88 2.68
CA LEU A 89 -19.23 -8.86 2.14
C LEU A 89 -19.71 -10.29 2.40
N LEU A 90 -20.23 -10.57 3.60
CA LEU A 90 -20.80 -11.87 3.94
C LEU A 90 -22.05 -12.17 3.12
N ASP A 91 -22.96 -11.22 2.96
CA ASP A 91 -24.16 -11.40 2.14
C ASP A 91 -23.80 -11.71 0.68
N GLU A 92 -22.90 -10.92 0.09
CA GLU A 92 -22.40 -11.14 -1.27
C GLU A 92 -21.76 -12.53 -1.43
N LEU A 93 -20.87 -12.92 -0.51
CA LEU A 93 -20.20 -14.22 -0.58
C LEU A 93 -21.17 -15.38 -0.36
N LYS A 94 -22.14 -15.27 0.56
CA LYS A 94 -23.16 -16.30 0.82
C LYS A 94 -24.05 -16.53 -0.40
N GLU A 95 -24.41 -15.48 -1.12
CA GLU A 95 -25.13 -15.58 -2.39
C GLU A 95 -24.25 -16.18 -3.51
N GLU A 96 -22.95 -15.87 -3.49
CA GLU A 96 -22.03 -16.26 -4.54
C GLU A 96 -21.63 -17.73 -4.52
N LEU A 97 -21.30 -18.25 -3.33
CA LEU A 97 -20.69 -19.56 -3.10
C LEU A 97 -21.47 -20.75 -3.69
N PRO A 98 -22.81 -20.83 -3.61
CA PRO A 98 -23.57 -21.91 -4.24
C PRO A 98 -23.41 -21.97 -5.78
N GLY A 99 -23.13 -20.82 -6.41
CA GLY A 99 -22.93 -20.73 -7.86
C GLY A 99 -21.65 -21.38 -8.36
N LEU A 100 -20.64 -21.57 -7.51
CA LEU A 100 -19.32 -22.10 -7.90
C LEU A 100 -19.33 -23.58 -8.29
N ALA A 101 -20.41 -24.32 -8.03
CA ALA A 101 -20.58 -25.70 -8.49
C ALA A 101 -21.14 -25.79 -9.93
N ARG A 102 -21.45 -24.65 -10.56
CA ARG A 102 -22.17 -24.55 -11.83
C ARG A 102 -21.32 -23.84 -12.88
N PRO A 103 -20.69 -24.57 -13.82
CA PRO A 103 -19.82 -23.98 -14.85
C PRO A 103 -20.49 -22.86 -15.66
N GLU A 104 -21.78 -22.97 -15.93
CA GLU A 104 -22.57 -21.95 -16.64
C GLU A 104 -22.67 -20.64 -15.87
N ILE A 105 -22.71 -20.70 -14.53
CA ILE A 105 -22.71 -19.51 -13.68
C ILE A 105 -21.34 -18.88 -13.61
N ILE A 106 -20.28 -19.69 -13.51
CA ILE A 106 -18.90 -19.21 -13.56
C ILE A 106 -18.64 -18.47 -14.88
N ALA A 107 -19.02 -19.08 -16.00
CA ALA A 107 -18.88 -18.46 -17.32
C ALA A 107 -19.64 -17.14 -17.44
N ALA A 108 -20.89 -17.06 -16.95
CA ALA A 108 -21.66 -15.84 -16.94
C ALA A 108 -21.03 -14.74 -16.07
N ARG A 109 -20.47 -15.10 -14.90
CA ARG A 109 -19.77 -14.16 -14.00
C ARG A 109 -18.44 -13.68 -14.59
N ALA A 110 -17.69 -14.56 -15.24
CA ALA A 110 -16.48 -14.22 -15.97
C ALA A 110 -16.75 -13.22 -17.10
N GLU A 111 -17.85 -13.41 -17.84
CA GLU A 111 -18.29 -12.46 -18.88
C GLU A 111 -18.68 -11.10 -18.28
N ALA A 112 -19.46 -11.10 -17.20
CA ALA A 112 -19.88 -9.89 -16.50
C ALA A 112 -18.67 -9.12 -15.94
N ALA A 113 -17.69 -9.82 -15.35
CA ALA A 113 -16.48 -9.22 -14.78
C ALA A 113 -15.66 -8.40 -15.79
N VAL A 114 -15.73 -8.74 -17.08
CA VAL A 114 -15.12 -7.96 -18.16
C VAL A 114 -16.07 -6.91 -18.71
N THR A 115 -17.32 -7.28 -18.96
CA THR A 115 -18.33 -6.39 -19.57
C THR A 115 -18.61 -5.17 -18.70
N ASP A 116 -18.74 -5.38 -17.39
CA ASP A 116 -19.06 -4.34 -16.41
C ASP A 116 -17.81 -3.59 -15.92
N TYR A 117 -16.62 -3.97 -16.41
CA TYR A 117 -15.38 -3.30 -16.04
C TYR A 117 -15.42 -1.82 -16.46
N PRO A 118 -15.09 -0.86 -15.57
CA PRO A 118 -15.13 0.57 -15.89
C PRO A 118 -14.24 0.96 -17.07
N GLU A 119 -14.66 1.97 -17.84
CA GLU A 119 -13.96 2.43 -19.05
C GLU A 119 -13.76 3.96 -19.12
N ARG A 120 -13.85 4.65 -17.98
CA ARG A 120 -13.81 6.12 -17.91
C ARG A 120 -12.43 6.67 -18.31
N THR A 121 -11.35 5.98 -17.92
CA THR A 121 -9.96 6.40 -18.21
C THR A 121 -9.25 5.50 -19.23
N ASP A 122 -8.17 5.98 -19.85
CA ASP A 122 -7.34 5.15 -20.74
C ASP A 122 -6.75 3.93 -20.04
N LYS A 123 -6.34 4.10 -18.76
CA LYS A 123 -5.88 3.00 -17.91
C LYS A 123 -6.96 1.94 -17.74
N GLN A 124 -8.19 2.37 -17.50
CA GLN A 124 -9.35 1.49 -17.38
C GLN A 124 -9.67 0.75 -18.68
N ARG A 125 -9.73 1.45 -19.83
CA ARG A 125 -9.94 0.83 -21.15
C ARG A 125 -8.84 -0.17 -21.51
N ARG A 126 -7.57 0.12 -21.17
CA ARG A 126 -6.46 -0.81 -21.40
C ARG A 126 -6.58 -2.06 -20.54
N ARG A 127 -6.97 -1.91 -19.27
CA ARG A 127 -7.23 -3.05 -18.36
C ARG A 127 -8.38 -3.92 -18.83
N LYS A 128 -9.50 -3.33 -19.26
CA LYS A 128 -10.64 -4.09 -19.79
C LYS A 128 -10.24 -4.91 -21.01
N ARG A 129 -9.51 -4.32 -21.97
CA ARG A 129 -9.02 -5.02 -23.15
C ARG A 129 -8.13 -6.21 -22.78
N MET A 130 -7.16 -6.01 -21.89
CA MET A 130 -6.33 -7.11 -21.38
C MET A 130 -7.18 -8.18 -20.69
N LEU A 131 -8.12 -7.81 -19.80
CA LEU A 131 -8.95 -8.79 -19.08
C LEU A 131 -9.92 -9.56 -20.00
N ALA A 132 -10.20 -9.08 -21.22
CA ALA A 132 -11.02 -9.82 -22.18
C ALA A 132 -10.37 -11.12 -22.65
N ASP A 133 -9.03 -11.21 -22.58
CA ASP A 133 -8.27 -12.45 -22.85
C ASP A 133 -8.10 -13.32 -21.59
N TRP A 134 -8.47 -12.78 -20.42
CA TRP A 134 -8.32 -13.38 -19.11
C TRP A 134 -9.64 -13.39 -18.31
N ARG A 135 -10.77 -13.68 -18.97
CA ARG A 135 -12.14 -13.48 -18.43
C ARG A 135 -12.37 -14.19 -17.10
N GLU A 136 -12.00 -15.47 -17.02
CA GLU A 136 -12.19 -16.25 -15.79
C GLU A 136 -11.30 -15.72 -14.65
N ILE A 137 -10.09 -15.25 -14.96
CA ILE A 137 -9.22 -14.57 -13.99
C ILE A 137 -9.79 -13.21 -13.58
N ALA A 138 -10.44 -12.48 -14.48
CA ALA A 138 -11.09 -11.21 -14.17
C ALA A 138 -12.12 -11.38 -13.04
N TYR A 139 -12.88 -12.48 -13.09
CA TYR A 139 -13.79 -12.90 -12.03
C TYR A 139 -13.04 -13.46 -10.80
N ALA A 140 -12.14 -14.43 -11.01
CA ALA A 140 -11.47 -15.16 -9.94
C ALA A 140 -10.62 -14.24 -9.04
N LYS A 141 -9.92 -13.24 -9.60
CA LYS A 141 -9.17 -12.27 -8.79
C LYS A 141 -10.08 -11.41 -7.90
N GLY A 142 -11.31 -11.13 -8.34
CA GLY A 142 -12.30 -10.40 -7.56
C GLY A 142 -12.87 -11.23 -6.40
N LEU A 143 -13.05 -12.54 -6.63
CA LEU A 143 -13.36 -13.50 -5.56
C LEU A 143 -12.18 -13.64 -4.58
N ALA A 144 -10.95 -13.82 -5.07
CA ALA A 144 -9.75 -13.91 -4.22
C ALA A 144 -9.59 -12.65 -3.33
N PHE A 145 -9.80 -11.45 -3.88
CA PHE A 145 -9.82 -10.22 -3.10
C PHE A 145 -10.85 -10.27 -1.97
N ARG A 146 -12.12 -10.59 -2.27
CA ARG A 146 -13.20 -10.63 -1.27
C ARG A 146 -12.98 -11.71 -0.20
N MET A 147 -12.45 -12.86 -0.59
CA MET A 147 -12.07 -13.94 0.32
C MET A 147 -10.92 -13.50 1.25
N THR A 148 -9.93 -12.77 0.72
CA THR A 148 -8.84 -12.21 1.54
C THR A 148 -9.36 -11.14 2.50
N GLN A 149 -10.28 -10.27 2.06
CA GLN A 149 -10.93 -9.30 2.95
C GLN A 149 -11.70 -10.00 4.08
N ALA A 150 -12.43 -11.08 3.77
CA ALA A 150 -13.11 -11.88 4.79
C ALA A 150 -12.10 -12.50 5.78
N SER A 151 -10.96 -12.99 5.29
CA SER A 151 -9.87 -13.49 6.14
C SER A 151 -9.30 -12.41 7.07
N TYR A 152 -8.98 -11.23 6.54
CA TYR A 152 -8.49 -10.10 7.35
C TYR A 152 -9.46 -9.63 8.42
N LEU A 153 -10.76 -9.85 8.22
CA LEU A 153 -11.81 -9.51 9.18
C LEU A 153 -12.14 -10.68 10.14
N GLY A 154 -11.41 -11.80 10.08
CA GLY A 154 -11.66 -12.98 10.92
C GLY A 154 -12.88 -13.83 10.50
N LEU A 155 -13.48 -13.54 9.35
CA LEU A 155 -14.77 -14.09 8.91
C LEU A 155 -14.65 -15.36 8.05
N LEU A 156 -13.42 -15.75 7.68
CA LEU A 156 -13.19 -16.90 6.81
C LEU A 156 -13.22 -18.22 7.58
N ASN A 157 -14.38 -18.55 8.15
CA ASN A 157 -14.61 -19.76 8.94
C ASN A 157 -16.01 -20.33 8.67
N GLU A 158 -16.28 -21.58 9.09
CA GLU A 158 -17.56 -22.25 8.80
C GLU A 158 -18.75 -21.69 9.63
N THR A 159 -18.49 -20.93 10.69
CA THR A 159 -19.54 -20.27 11.49
C THR A 159 -20.05 -19.03 10.75
N ASP A 160 -19.14 -18.15 10.34
CA ASP A 160 -19.48 -16.85 9.74
C ASP A 160 -19.75 -16.95 8.22
N LEU A 161 -18.99 -17.81 7.52
CA LEU A 161 -19.11 -18.05 6.08
C LEU A 161 -19.15 -19.55 5.71
N PRO A 162 -20.28 -20.24 5.96
CA PRO A 162 -20.43 -21.65 5.65
C PRO A 162 -20.14 -21.98 4.18
N GLY A 163 -19.30 -22.98 3.93
CA GLY A 163 -18.98 -23.44 2.58
C GLY A 163 -17.94 -22.59 1.83
N TYR A 164 -17.24 -21.67 2.49
CA TYR A 164 -16.17 -20.86 1.91
C TYR A 164 -15.10 -21.69 1.17
N ARG A 165 -14.86 -22.93 1.62
CA ARG A 165 -13.92 -23.87 0.97
C ARG A 165 -14.26 -24.18 -0.49
N ARG A 166 -15.51 -23.94 -0.94
CA ARG A 166 -15.88 -24.02 -2.36
C ARG A 166 -15.19 -22.95 -3.19
N ALA A 167 -15.07 -21.72 -2.66
CA ALA A 167 -14.32 -20.66 -3.30
C ALA A 167 -12.83 -21.00 -3.38
N LEU A 168 -12.23 -21.52 -2.29
CA LEU A 168 -10.83 -21.94 -2.32
C LEU A 168 -10.56 -22.99 -3.40
N ARG A 169 -11.37 -24.07 -3.46
CA ARG A 169 -11.25 -25.09 -4.51
C ARG A 169 -11.46 -24.57 -5.93
N TYR A 170 -12.37 -23.61 -6.10
CA TYR A 170 -12.54 -22.97 -7.41
C TYR A 170 -11.27 -22.20 -7.79
N LEU A 171 -10.70 -21.41 -6.87
CA LEU A 171 -9.48 -20.63 -7.10
C LEU A 171 -8.27 -21.55 -7.37
N GLU A 172 -8.15 -22.69 -6.70
CA GLU A 172 -7.11 -23.71 -6.96
C GLU A 172 -7.14 -24.24 -8.41
N GLY A 173 -8.32 -24.22 -9.05
CA GLY A 173 -8.49 -24.67 -10.43
C GLY A 173 -8.08 -23.66 -11.50
N ILE A 174 -7.74 -22.42 -11.12
CA ILE A 174 -7.41 -21.34 -12.04
C ILE A 174 -5.90 -21.26 -12.27
N ASP A 175 -5.48 -21.14 -13.54
CA ASP A 175 -4.07 -20.91 -13.89
C ASP A 175 -3.65 -19.46 -13.63
N PHE A 176 -3.53 -19.10 -12.36
CA PHE A 176 -3.01 -17.80 -11.95
C PHE A 176 -1.55 -17.61 -12.33
N ARG A 177 -0.77 -18.69 -12.45
CA ARG A 177 0.65 -18.62 -12.78
C ARG A 177 0.87 -17.99 -14.14
N ALA A 178 0.11 -18.41 -15.15
CA ALA A 178 0.18 -17.80 -16.48
C ALA A 178 -0.08 -16.30 -16.43
N PHE A 179 -1.08 -15.86 -15.66
CA PHE A 179 -1.44 -14.44 -15.55
C PHE A 179 -0.42 -13.59 -14.79
N VAL A 180 0.04 -14.05 -13.62
CA VAL A 180 0.96 -13.27 -12.77
C VAL A 180 2.39 -13.25 -13.31
N THR A 181 2.69 -14.01 -14.37
CA THR A 181 4.00 -14.04 -15.02
C THR A 181 3.98 -13.48 -16.45
N ASP A 182 2.82 -13.08 -16.95
CA ASP A 182 2.66 -12.56 -18.31
C ASP A 182 3.19 -11.10 -18.42
N PRO A 183 4.10 -10.81 -19.37
CA PRO A 183 4.69 -9.48 -19.51
C PRO A 183 3.68 -8.41 -19.96
N GLU A 184 2.67 -8.77 -20.75
CA GLU A 184 1.63 -7.82 -21.16
C GLU A 184 0.71 -7.47 -19.98
N VAL A 185 0.39 -8.46 -19.13
CA VAL A 185 -0.32 -8.23 -17.87
C VAL A 185 0.50 -7.32 -16.95
N MET A 186 1.79 -7.58 -16.79
CA MET A 186 2.67 -6.75 -15.96
C MET A 186 2.73 -5.31 -16.44
N GLU A 187 2.80 -5.08 -17.75
CA GLU A 187 2.82 -3.74 -18.34
C GLU A 187 1.54 -2.94 -18.02
N VAL A 188 0.42 -3.59 -17.67
CA VAL A 188 -0.90 -2.96 -17.43
C VAL A 188 -1.30 -2.96 -15.94
N TYR A 189 -0.81 -3.96 -15.20
CA TYR A 189 -1.47 -4.45 -13.98
C TYR A 189 -0.47 -4.89 -12.89
N ALA A 190 0.76 -4.39 -12.91
CA ALA A 190 1.83 -4.79 -12.00
C ALA A 190 1.42 -4.80 -10.51
N ALA A 191 0.81 -3.72 -10.02
CA ALA A 191 0.35 -3.65 -8.63
C ALA A 191 -0.70 -4.73 -8.29
N GLN A 192 -1.64 -4.98 -9.21
CA GLN A 192 -2.66 -6.00 -9.01
C GLN A 192 -2.10 -7.43 -9.11
N VAL A 193 -1.07 -7.64 -9.93
CA VAL A 193 -0.31 -8.89 -9.97
C VAL A 193 0.38 -9.15 -8.63
N ALA A 194 1.07 -8.15 -8.07
CA ALA A 194 1.70 -8.25 -6.76
C ALA A 194 0.67 -8.62 -5.69
N ASN A 195 -0.42 -7.86 -5.59
CA ASN A 195 -1.50 -8.12 -4.61
C ASN A 195 -2.07 -9.54 -4.74
N LEU A 196 -2.36 -9.98 -5.96
CA LEU A 196 -2.94 -11.29 -6.22
C LEU A 196 -2.00 -12.43 -5.78
N ALA A 197 -0.69 -12.30 -6.01
CA ALA A 197 0.27 -13.31 -5.59
C ALA A 197 0.26 -13.54 -4.06
N TYR A 198 0.10 -12.46 -3.27
CA TYR A 198 -0.02 -12.56 -1.81
C TYR A 198 -1.40 -13.03 -1.37
N TYR A 199 -2.49 -12.58 -2.01
CA TYR A 199 -3.84 -13.10 -1.73
C TYR A 199 -3.91 -14.61 -1.88
N LEU A 200 -3.35 -15.15 -2.96
CA LEU A 200 -3.35 -16.59 -3.20
C LEU A 200 -2.50 -17.35 -2.17
N HIS A 201 -1.41 -16.75 -1.71
CA HIS A 201 -0.58 -17.33 -0.66
C HIS A 201 -1.31 -17.35 0.70
N GLU A 202 -1.87 -16.20 1.12
CA GLU A 202 -2.59 -16.06 2.39
C GLU A 202 -3.86 -16.91 2.46
N LEU A 203 -4.52 -17.13 1.32
CA LEU A 203 -5.67 -18.03 1.20
C LEU A 203 -5.27 -19.51 1.07
N GLU A 204 -3.98 -19.83 1.11
CA GLU A 204 -3.44 -21.18 0.92
C GLU A 204 -3.81 -21.83 -0.43
N VAL A 205 -4.11 -21.02 -1.45
CA VAL A 205 -4.49 -21.49 -2.80
C VAL A 205 -3.24 -21.81 -3.64
N ALA A 206 -2.27 -20.90 -3.67
CA ALA A 206 -1.01 -21.08 -4.39
C ALA A 206 0.05 -20.07 -3.91
N ASP A 207 1.30 -20.51 -3.77
CA ASP A 207 2.41 -19.57 -3.57
C ASP A 207 3.06 -19.21 -4.92
N LEU A 208 2.74 -18.01 -5.40
CA LEU A 208 3.24 -17.46 -6.67
C LEU A 208 4.10 -16.20 -6.46
N ARG A 209 4.50 -15.92 -5.21
CA ARG A 209 5.24 -14.69 -4.86
C ARG A 209 6.59 -14.64 -5.59
N GLU A 210 7.40 -15.68 -5.49
CA GLU A 210 8.72 -15.73 -6.16
C GLU A 210 8.58 -15.64 -7.68
N ALA A 211 7.66 -16.41 -8.27
CA ALA A 211 7.43 -16.42 -9.71
C ALA A 211 6.99 -15.05 -10.24
N SER A 212 6.11 -14.35 -9.50
CA SER A 212 5.65 -13.01 -9.87
C SER A 212 6.77 -11.96 -9.72
N ILE A 213 7.60 -12.03 -8.67
CA ILE A 213 8.77 -11.16 -8.49
C ILE A 213 9.78 -11.37 -9.62
N GLU A 214 10.10 -12.62 -9.95
CA GLU A 214 11.06 -12.96 -11.02
C GLU A 214 10.58 -12.42 -12.38
N ALA A 215 9.30 -12.66 -12.72
CA ALA A 215 8.72 -12.15 -13.94
C ALA A 215 8.68 -10.61 -13.94
N PHE A 216 8.41 -9.97 -12.80
CA PHE A 216 8.40 -8.51 -12.68
C PHE A 216 9.78 -7.93 -12.93
N ARG A 217 10.83 -8.52 -12.33
CA ARG A 217 12.21 -8.09 -12.51
C ARG A 217 12.71 -8.33 -13.94
N ARG A 218 12.27 -9.41 -14.59
CA ARG A 218 12.55 -9.67 -16.01
C ARG A 218 11.87 -8.66 -16.92
N HIS A 219 10.64 -8.25 -16.61
CA HIS A 219 9.90 -7.28 -17.40
C HIS A 219 10.41 -5.85 -17.18
N TYR A 220 10.76 -5.50 -15.94
CA TYR A 220 11.25 -4.18 -15.54
C TYR A 220 12.70 -4.20 -15.02
N PRO A 221 13.68 -4.64 -15.81
CA PRO A 221 15.08 -4.57 -15.39
C PRO A 221 15.53 -3.10 -15.35
N PRO A 222 16.40 -2.68 -14.42
CA PRO A 222 16.84 -1.29 -14.29
C PRO A 222 17.37 -0.69 -15.61
N GLU A 223 18.02 -1.49 -16.45
CA GLU A 223 18.57 -1.07 -17.74
C GLU A 223 17.49 -0.61 -18.73
N ARG A 224 16.23 -1.03 -18.55
CA ARG A 224 15.11 -0.62 -19.39
C ARG A 224 14.56 0.77 -19.02
N ASP A 225 14.92 1.31 -17.86
CA ASP A 225 14.25 2.48 -17.28
C ASP A 225 14.28 3.73 -18.15
N ALA A 226 15.38 3.97 -18.87
CA ALA A 226 15.51 5.10 -19.78
C ALA A 226 14.57 5.00 -21.01
N SER A 227 14.09 3.80 -21.33
CA SER A 227 13.17 3.55 -22.46
C SER A 227 11.70 3.50 -22.06
N LEU A 228 11.40 3.48 -20.75
CA LEU A 228 10.03 3.41 -20.26
C LEU A 228 9.31 4.74 -20.49
N SER A 229 8.08 4.68 -20.99
CA SER A 229 7.18 5.83 -20.93
C SER A 229 6.88 6.20 -19.47
N ARG A 230 6.48 7.45 -19.21
CA ARG A 230 6.08 7.87 -17.85
C ARG A 230 5.00 6.97 -17.25
N ALA A 231 4.03 6.52 -18.06
CA ALA A 231 2.98 5.62 -17.61
C ALA A 231 3.51 4.22 -17.23
N SER A 232 4.46 3.69 -18.00
CA SER A 232 5.09 2.40 -17.72
C SER A 232 6.02 2.47 -16.51
N TYR A 233 6.81 3.55 -16.38
CA TYR A 233 7.63 3.82 -15.21
C TYR A 233 6.76 3.95 -13.94
N ARG A 234 5.67 4.73 -13.99
CA ARG A 234 4.68 4.80 -12.90
C ARG A 234 4.14 3.42 -12.52
N ASN A 235 3.81 2.58 -13.50
CA ASN A 235 3.34 1.23 -13.26
C ASN A 235 4.39 0.33 -12.61
N LYS A 236 5.67 0.47 -12.99
CA LYS A 236 6.80 -0.20 -12.32
C LYS A 236 6.88 0.19 -10.85
N ILE A 237 6.98 1.49 -10.55
CA ILE A 237 7.11 1.96 -9.16
C ILE A 237 5.92 1.53 -8.32
N TYR A 238 4.71 1.66 -8.86
CA TYR A 238 3.49 1.20 -8.20
C TYR A 238 3.45 -0.33 -8.02
N GLY A 239 3.99 -1.11 -8.95
CA GLY A 239 4.16 -2.55 -8.78
C GLY A 239 5.09 -2.88 -7.62
N MET A 240 6.22 -2.18 -7.52
CA MET A 240 7.20 -2.34 -6.45
C MET A 240 6.62 -2.01 -5.07
N THR A 241 5.88 -0.90 -4.93
CA THR A 241 5.23 -0.56 -3.64
C THR A 241 4.26 -1.66 -3.22
N HIS A 242 3.51 -2.22 -4.17
CA HIS A 242 2.52 -3.26 -3.89
C HIS A 242 3.11 -4.63 -3.52
N PHE A 243 4.35 -4.95 -3.91
CA PHE A 243 5.01 -6.15 -3.35
C PHE A 243 5.24 -6.00 -1.85
N VAL A 244 5.66 -4.82 -1.39
CA VAL A 244 5.89 -4.52 0.03
C VAL A 244 4.57 -4.42 0.79
N ILE A 245 3.61 -3.66 0.27
CA ILE A 245 2.29 -3.46 0.90
C ILE A 245 1.54 -4.79 1.01
N ALA A 246 1.54 -5.62 -0.03
CA ALA A 246 0.86 -6.90 0.03
C ALA A 246 1.55 -7.86 1.02
N ALA A 247 2.88 -7.86 1.10
CA ALA A 247 3.62 -8.64 2.08
C ALA A 247 3.33 -8.25 3.54
N SER A 248 2.97 -6.98 3.78
CA SER A 248 2.54 -6.49 5.09
C SER A 248 1.10 -6.87 5.48
N GLY A 249 0.42 -7.70 4.68
CA GLY A 249 -1.02 -7.95 4.83
C GLY A 249 -1.83 -6.67 4.65
N TYR A 250 -1.37 -5.73 3.82
CA TYR A 250 -1.90 -4.37 3.72
C TYR A 250 -1.83 -3.59 5.05
N TYR A 251 -0.62 -3.34 5.55
CA TYR A 251 -0.34 -2.54 6.75
C TYR A 251 -0.77 -3.19 8.07
N GLN A 252 -0.87 -4.52 8.12
CA GLN A 252 -1.19 -5.25 9.35
C GLN A 252 0.06 -5.60 10.16
N TRP A 253 1.21 -5.79 9.51
CA TRP A 253 2.47 -6.12 10.15
C TRP A 253 3.67 -5.55 9.37
N PRO A 254 4.83 -5.33 10.04
CA PRO A 254 6.06 -4.96 9.35
C PRO A 254 6.55 -6.08 8.43
N VAL A 255 7.35 -5.74 7.42
CA VAL A 255 8.00 -6.70 6.52
C VAL A 255 9.47 -6.88 6.88
N PRO A 256 10.07 -8.08 6.64
CA PRO A 256 11.51 -8.24 6.74
C PRO A 256 12.22 -7.36 5.70
N PRO A 257 13.16 -6.47 6.09
CA PRO A 257 13.82 -5.58 5.14
C PRO A 257 14.60 -6.36 4.07
N ASP A 258 15.33 -7.41 4.46
CA ASP A 258 16.19 -8.19 3.57
C ASP A 258 15.43 -8.83 2.38
N GLU A 259 14.13 -9.11 2.54
CA GLU A 259 13.28 -9.65 1.47
C GLU A 259 13.02 -8.61 0.35
N PHE A 260 12.98 -7.33 0.73
CA PHE A 260 12.62 -6.21 -0.14
C PHE A 260 13.76 -5.23 -0.40
N ASP A 261 15.01 -5.54 -0.01
CA ASP A 261 16.18 -4.69 -0.25
C ASP A 261 16.30 -4.24 -1.70
N TRP A 262 16.08 -5.14 -2.65
CA TRP A 262 16.15 -4.80 -4.09
C TRP A 262 15.12 -3.74 -4.51
N ILE A 263 13.99 -3.62 -3.79
CA ILE A 263 12.99 -2.56 -3.98
C ILE A 263 13.43 -1.28 -3.29
N LEU A 264 13.80 -1.37 -2.01
CA LEU A 264 14.15 -0.22 -1.18
C LEU A 264 15.42 0.47 -1.70
N ASP A 265 16.44 -0.29 -2.08
CA ASP A 265 17.67 0.22 -2.71
C ASP A 265 17.37 0.87 -4.06
N TYR A 266 16.46 0.29 -4.84
CA TYR A 266 16.03 0.88 -6.10
C TYR A 266 15.32 2.21 -5.86
N PHE A 267 14.42 2.29 -4.88
CA PHE A 267 13.73 3.53 -4.51
C PHE A 267 14.71 4.61 -4.06
N ALA A 268 15.64 4.29 -3.16
CA ALA A 268 16.66 5.23 -2.70
C ALA A 268 17.55 5.73 -3.86
N GLY A 269 18.00 4.82 -4.73
CA GLY A 269 18.85 5.14 -5.88
C GLY A 269 18.17 5.94 -6.99
N HIS A 270 16.84 5.93 -7.08
CA HIS A 270 16.06 6.58 -8.14
C HIS A 270 15.09 7.65 -7.63
N LEU A 271 15.27 8.11 -6.39
CA LEU A 271 14.33 8.96 -5.68
C LEU A 271 13.96 10.25 -6.44
N GLU A 272 14.93 10.94 -7.05
CA GLU A 272 14.65 12.16 -7.83
C GLU A 272 13.66 11.91 -8.96
N ARG A 273 13.86 10.82 -9.70
CA ARG A 273 13.00 10.46 -10.81
C ARG A 273 11.63 10.04 -10.32
N ILE A 274 11.57 9.30 -9.19
CA ILE A 274 10.30 8.92 -8.57
C ILE A 274 9.49 10.18 -8.23
N LEU A 275 10.08 11.13 -7.50
CA LEU A 275 9.42 12.38 -7.10
C LEU A 275 8.87 13.19 -8.29
N VAL A 276 9.60 13.22 -9.42
CA VAL A 276 9.18 13.99 -10.61
C VAL A 276 8.19 13.22 -11.49
N GLU A 277 8.42 11.92 -11.70
CA GLU A 277 7.68 11.17 -12.70
C GLU A 277 6.48 10.41 -12.14
N THR A 278 6.34 10.23 -10.83
CA THR A 278 5.17 9.58 -10.23
C THR A 278 4.10 10.58 -9.78
N LYS A 279 3.06 10.08 -9.13
CA LYS A 279 2.03 10.87 -8.47
C LYS A 279 2.30 10.88 -6.97
N GLU A 280 1.63 11.78 -6.27
CA GLU A 280 1.75 11.96 -4.83
C GLU A 280 1.38 10.68 -4.06
N ASP A 281 0.33 9.98 -4.46
CA ASP A 281 -0.05 8.69 -3.88
C ASP A 281 1.06 7.63 -4.07
N ILE A 282 1.64 7.52 -5.26
CA ILE A 282 2.69 6.53 -5.57
C ILE A 282 3.97 6.79 -4.77
N TYR A 283 4.50 8.03 -4.74
CA TYR A 283 5.71 8.26 -3.95
C TYR A 283 5.42 8.19 -2.44
N THR A 284 4.18 8.46 -2.02
CA THR A 284 3.79 8.27 -0.62
C THR A 284 3.86 6.79 -0.24
N GLU A 285 3.39 5.89 -1.11
CA GLU A 285 3.55 4.45 -0.93
C GLU A 285 5.02 3.98 -0.96
N VAL A 286 5.89 4.66 -1.73
CA VAL A 286 7.35 4.45 -1.67
C VAL A 286 7.85 4.73 -0.26
N GLY A 287 7.46 5.85 0.34
CA GLY A 287 7.83 6.19 1.73
C GLY A 287 7.30 5.16 2.73
N ILE A 288 6.02 4.78 2.61
CA ILE A 288 5.41 3.75 3.45
C ILE A 288 6.12 2.39 3.29
N SER A 289 6.69 2.07 2.12
CA SER A 289 7.46 0.84 1.94
C SER A 289 8.70 0.80 2.83
N PHE A 290 9.41 1.94 3.03
CA PHE A 290 10.51 2.02 3.98
C PHE A 290 10.02 1.87 5.43
N LEU A 291 8.91 2.52 5.77
CA LEU A 291 8.32 2.47 7.11
C LEU A 291 7.89 1.04 7.48
N LEU A 292 7.23 0.33 6.56
CA LEU A 292 6.87 -1.09 6.71
C LEU A 292 8.09 -2.00 6.92
N ALA A 293 9.23 -1.66 6.32
CA ALA A 293 10.48 -2.40 6.46
C ALA A 293 11.32 -1.97 7.67
N GLY A 294 10.81 -1.08 8.53
CA GLY A 294 11.53 -0.55 9.69
C GLY A 294 12.72 0.35 9.34
N ARG A 295 12.72 0.95 8.14
CA ARG A 295 13.77 1.87 7.64
C ARG A 295 13.39 3.34 7.74
N GLU A 296 12.75 3.72 8.84
CA GLU A 296 12.23 5.08 9.06
C GLU A 296 13.30 6.18 8.96
N ARG A 297 14.54 5.86 9.34
CA ARG A 297 15.69 6.78 9.31
C ARG A 297 16.39 6.83 7.95
N ASP A 298 15.89 6.15 6.93
CA ASP A 298 16.45 6.26 5.59
C ASP A 298 16.24 7.69 5.07
N PRO A 299 17.28 8.36 4.50
CA PRO A 299 17.16 9.71 3.98
C PRO A 299 16.04 9.88 2.94
N ALA A 300 15.66 8.81 2.23
CA ALA A 300 14.54 8.83 1.31
C ALA A 300 13.22 9.20 2.01
N VAL A 301 12.99 8.73 3.24
CA VAL A 301 11.74 8.97 3.99
C VAL A 301 11.52 10.46 4.24
N GLY A 302 12.53 11.17 4.77
CA GLY A 302 12.44 12.61 5.01
C GLY A 302 12.16 13.40 3.72
N ARG A 303 12.83 13.04 2.63
CA ARG A 303 12.61 13.68 1.32
C ARG A 303 11.22 13.45 0.74
N LEU A 304 10.64 12.26 0.97
CA LEU A 304 9.28 11.94 0.54
C LEU A 304 8.24 12.69 1.38
N ARG A 305 8.47 12.80 2.69
CA ARG A 305 7.65 13.62 3.60
C ARG A 305 7.72 15.10 3.22
N ASP A 306 8.89 15.64 2.90
CA ASP A 306 9.06 17.02 2.45
C ASP A 306 8.34 17.30 1.13
N ALA A 307 8.44 16.37 0.17
CA ALA A 307 7.71 16.49 -1.10
C ALA A 307 6.19 16.49 -0.87
N LEU A 308 5.70 15.64 0.04
CA LEU A 308 4.29 15.60 0.41
C LEU A 308 3.83 16.88 1.13
N LEU A 309 4.64 17.43 2.03
CA LEU A 309 4.38 18.73 2.65
C LEU A 309 4.32 19.86 1.63
N ALA A 310 5.15 19.82 0.59
CA ALA A 310 5.14 20.81 -0.48
C ALA A 310 3.89 20.70 -1.37
N ALA A 311 3.33 19.50 -1.50
CA ALA A 311 2.10 19.23 -2.25
C ALA A 311 0.81 19.50 -1.44
N TYR A 312 0.90 19.69 -0.13
CA TYR A 312 -0.25 19.95 0.75
C TYR A 312 -0.87 21.32 0.48
N ASP A 313 -2.19 21.36 0.32
CA ASP A 313 -2.98 22.59 0.23
C ASP A 313 -3.62 22.90 1.59
N ALA A 314 -3.16 23.97 2.24
CA ALA A 314 -3.62 24.37 3.57
C ALA A 314 -5.06 24.95 3.60
N GLU A 315 -5.56 25.46 2.48
CA GLU A 315 -6.94 25.95 2.39
C GLU A 315 -7.91 24.77 2.24
N ALA A 316 -7.59 23.84 1.35
CA ALA A 316 -8.37 22.63 1.14
C ALA A 316 -8.20 21.60 2.28
N ARG A 317 -7.09 21.69 3.03
CA ARG A 317 -6.66 20.73 4.06
C ARG A 317 -6.52 19.30 3.53
N MET A 318 -5.95 19.19 2.34
CA MET A 318 -5.68 17.93 1.67
C MET A 318 -4.55 18.09 0.67
N VAL A 319 -3.98 16.99 0.24
CA VAL A 319 -3.13 16.92 -0.96
C VAL A 319 -4.07 16.87 -2.19
N PRO A 320 -4.00 17.84 -3.12
CA PRO A 320 -4.80 17.87 -4.36
C PRO A 320 -4.38 16.80 -5.37
N ALA A 321 -5.20 16.61 -6.41
CA ALA A 321 -4.83 15.75 -7.54
C ALA A 321 -3.78 16.39 -8.44
N GLU A 322 -3.14 15.58 -9.30
CA GLU A 322 -2.12 16.03 -10.25
C GLU A 322 -2.63 17.16 -11.17
N ASP A 323 -3.95 17.22 -11.41
CA ASP A 323 -4.65 18.27 -12.15
C ASP A 323 -5.22 19.40 -11.27
N GLY A 324 -4.92 19.40 -9.97
CA GLY A 324 -5.42 20.34 -8.96
C GLY A 324 -6.78 19.99 -8.37
N GLY A 325 -7.38 18.84 -8.71
CA GLY A 325 -8.70 18.44 -8.21
C GLY A 325 -8.76 18.31 -6.67
N LEU A 326 -9.84 18.84 -6.09
CA LEU A 326 -10.09 18.90 -4.63
C LEU A 326 -11.32 18.08 -4.18
N ASP A 327 -11.81 17.17 -5.02
CA ASP A 327 -12.90 16.28 -4.63
C ASP A 327 -12.40 15.29 -3.56
N PRO A 328 -12.98 15.30 -2.34
CA PRO A 328 -12.47 14.48 -1.27
C PRO A 328 -12.66 12.98 -1.46
N ALA A 329 -13.71 12.55 -2.18
CA ALA A 329 -13.95 11.15 -2.48
C ALA A 329 -12.89 10.62 -3.46
N TYR A 330 -12.61 11.37 -4.53
CA TYR A 330 -11.50 11.02 -5.44
C TYR A 330 -10.12 11.15 -4.77
N GLY A 331 -9.98 12.01 -3.77
CA GLY A 331 -8.74 12.24 -3.03
C GLY A 331 -8.49 11.33 -1.83
N GLU A 332 -9.48 10.53 -1.40
CA GLU A 332 -9.44 9.78 -0.13
C GLU A 332 -8.18 8.92 -0.02
N HIS A 333 -7.94 8.07 -1.03
CA HIS A 333 -6.81 7.15 -1.01
C HIS A 333 -5.46 7.87 -0.87
N ARG A 334 -5.27 8.99 -1.59
CA ARG A 334 -4.04 9.77 -1.50
C ARG A 334 -3.86 10.39 -0.12
N ASN A 335 -4.94 10.92 0.46
CA ASN A 335 -4.87 11.66 1.71
C ASN A 335 -4.76 10.76 2.93
N VAL A 336 -5.37 9.57 2.92
CA VAL A 336 -5.12 8.60 3.98
C VAL A 336 -3.69 8.09 3.94
N LEU A 337 -3.10 7.87 2.76
CA LEU A 337 -1.67 7.56 2.65
C LEU A 337 -0.80 8.72 3.15
N ALA A 338 -1.20 9.96 2.89
CA ALA A 338 -0.49 11.14 3.38
C ALA A 338 -0.46 11.18 4.92
N ILE A 339 -1.60 10.92 5.58
CA ILE A 339 -1.65 10.75 7.05
C ILE A 339 -0.67 9.66 7.48
N MET A 340 -0.69 8.50 6.83
CA MET A 340 0.17 7.37 7.19
C MET A 340 1.67 7.71 7.10
N LEU A 341 2.12 8.33 6.01
CA LEU A 341 3.54 8.65 5.84
C LEU A 341 4.01 9.74 6.82
N LEU A 342 3.16 10.72 7.11
CA LEU A 342 3.50 11.89 7.93
C LEU A 342 3.37 11.62 9.44
N ASP A 343 2.50 10.70 9.86
CA ASP A 343 2.26 10.30 11.25
C ASP A 343 2.23 8.77 11.37
N TRP A 344 3.40 8.15 11.10
CA TRP A 344 3.55 6.70 11.14
C TRP A 344 3.69 6.21 12.59
N PRO A 345 2.95 5.17 13.02
CA PRO A 345 2.97 4.72 14.40
C PRO A 345 4.14 3.78 14.70
N ASP A 346 4.53 3.70 15.98
CA ASP A 346 5.53 2.73 16.48
C ASP A 346 5.12 1.26 16.27
N ARG A 347 3.82 0.98 16.12
CA ARG A 347 3.28 -0.36 15.88
C ARG A 347 2.04 -0.33 15.01
N LEU A 348 1.85 -1.41 14.25
CA LEU A 348 0.66 -1.68 13.46
C LEU A 348 -0.32 -2.59 14.22
N TYR A 349 -1.58 -2.56 13.81
CA TYR A 349 -2.68 -3.34 14.40
C TYR A 349 -3.34 -4.23 13.32
N PRO A 350 -3.19 -5.56 13.40
CA PRO A 350 -3.91 -6.48 12.52
C PRO A 350 -5.44 -6.35 12.64
N GLY A 351 -6.15 -6.71 11.57
CA GLY A 351 -7.61 -6.75 11.54
C GLY A 351 -8.26 -5.48 10.93
N PRO A 352 -9.43 -5.07 11.44
CA PRO A 352 -10.07 -5.52 12.70
C PRO A 352 -10.63 -6.94 12.62
N ASP A 353 -10.48 -7.72 13.70
CA ASP A 353 -11.16 -9.03 13.83
C ASP A 353 -12.63 -8.82 14.24
N LEU A 354 -13.53 -9.27 13.39
CA LEU A 354 -14.98 -9.16 13.52
C LEU A 354 -15.67 -10.53 13.57
N GLY A 355 -14.91 -11.62 13.59
CA GLY A 355 -15.44 -12.97 13.66
C GLY A 355 -16.24 -13.19 14.95
N ALA A 356 -17.20 -14.11 14.90
CA ALA A 356 -17.82 -14.59 16.13
C ALA A 356 -16.71 -15.21 17.00
N SER A 357 -16.39 -14.57 18.13
CA SER A 357 -15.46 -15.16 19.10
C SER A 357 -15.96 -16.56 19.51
N PRO A 358 -15.09 -17.58 19.57
CA PRO A 358 -15.48 -18.93 19.97
C PRO A 358 -16.08 -19.01 21.38
#